data_AF-A0A0S8H5Z7-F1
#
_entry.id   AF-A0A0S8H5Z7-F1
#
_cell.length_a   1.000
_cell.length_b   1.000
_cell.length_c   1.000
_cell.angle_alpha   90.00
_cell.angle_beta   90.00
_cell.angle_gamma   90.00
#
_symmetry.space_group_name_H-M   'P 1'
#
loop_
_entity.id
_entity.type
_entity.pdbx_description
1 polymer ?
#
loop_
_entity_poly.entity_id
_entity_poly.type
_entity_poly.pdbx_seq_one_letter_code
_entity_poly.pdbx_strand_id
1 'polypeptide(L)'
;MDSVTGAADRIEGNFKLVDGVVGKALKLDGYTTSVVRPAVAAPKVTAEFTIEAWVALGAYPWNFCPIAAQGEDGQTGYDFSIGPRGEVRLGVSAGGQWVQCCSDDSTVELRKWTHVAC
;
A
#
# COMPACT_ATOMS: atom_id res chain seq x y z
N MET A 1 -9.21 -0.62 14.89
CA MET A 1 -8.15 0.21 15.50
C MET A 1 -6.83 -0.40 15.09
N ASP A 2 -5.86 0.41 14.65
CA ASP A 2 -4.52 -0.10 14.42
C ASP A 2 -3.87 -0.51 15.75
N SER A 3 -3.02 -1.53 15.72
CA SER A 3 -2.44 -2.15 16.91
C SER A 3 -1.37 -1.30 17.61
N VAL A 4 -0.88 -0.25 16.96
CA VAL A 4 0.27 0.54 17.45
C VAL A 4 -0.22 1.80 18.16
N THR A 5 -1.07 2.58 17.50
CA THR A 5 -1.58 3.87 18.01
C THR A 5 -2.99 3.76 18.57
N GLY A 6 -3.68 2.65 18.33
CA GLY A 6 -5.08 2.48 18.69
C GLY A 6 -6.04 3.36 17.86
N ALA A 7 -5.54 4.04 16.83
CA ALA A 7 -6.36 4.93 16.02
C ALA A 7 -7.33 4.13 15.14
N ALA A 8 -8.50 4.71 14.93
CA ALA A 8 -9.49 4.20 14.00
C ALA A 8 -9.44 5.05 12.73
N ASP A 9 -8.81 4.52 11.69
CA ASP A 9 -8.81 5.16 10.38
C ASP A 9 -10.16 4.96 9.68
N ARG A 10 -10.53 5.95 8.87
CA ARG A 10 -11.77 5.90 8.08
C ARG A 10 -11.56 4.97 6.89
N ILE A 11 -12.48 4.03 6.70
CA ILE A 11 -12.57 3.23 5.49
C ILE A 11 -13.60 3.87 4.58
N GLU A 12 -13.21 4.21 3.35
CA GLU A 12 -14.09 4.75 2.33
C GLU A 12 -14.50 3.67 1.33
N GLY A 13 -15.51 3.97 0.50
CA GLY A 13 -15.95 3.11 -0.59
C GLY A 13 -16.67 1.83 -0.15
N ASN A 14 -16.81 0.90 -1.10
CA ASN A 14 -17.49 -0.38 -0.88
C ASN A 14 -16.49 -1.47 -0.48
N PHE A 15 -16.52 -1.91 0.77
CA PHE A 15 -15.62 -2.95 1.25
C PHE A 15 -16.35 -4.14 1.86
N LYS A 16 -15.63 -5.26 1.97
CA LYS A 16 -16.04 -6.43 2.76
C LYS A 16 -14.90 -6.87 3.66
N LEU A 17 -15.24 -7.46 4.79
CA LEU A 17 -14.25 -8.20 5.59
C LEU A 17 -14.25 -9.66 5.15
N VAL A 18 -13.08 -10.20 4.89
CA VAL A 18 -12.84 -11.61 4.52
C VAL A 18 -11.80 -12.22 5.44
N ASP A 19 -11.62 -13.54 5.39
CA ASP A 19 -10.52 -14.17 6.11
C ASP A 19 -9.17 -13.78 5.46
N GLY A 20 -8.27 -13.27 6.29
CA GLY A 20 -6.91 -12.88 5.90
C GLY A 20 -5.88 -13.93 6.31
N VAL A 21 -4.60 -13.60 6.16
CA VAL A 21 -3.50 -14.43 6.70
C VAL A 21 -3.58 -14.54 8.22
N VAL A 22 -3.88 -13.42 8.89
CA VAL A 22 -4.15 -13.37 10.32
C VAL A 22 -5.46 -12.61 10.54
N GLY A 23 -6.46 -13.29 11.10
CA GLY A 23 -7.76 -12.68 11.39
C GLY A 23 -8.53 -12.26 10.13
N LYS A 24 -9.09 -11.04 10.14
CA LYS A 24 -9.87 -10.49 9.02
C LYS A 24 -9.01 -9.55 8.18
N ALA A 25 -9.19 -9.61 6.86
CA ALA A 25 -8.62 -8.67 5.90
C ALA A 25 -9.71 -7.83 5.21
N LEU A 26 -9.31 -6.65 4.73
CA LEU A 26 -10.17 -5.79 3.93
C LEU A 26 -10.15 -6.25 2.48
N LYS A 27 -11.32 -6.54 1.91
CA LYS A 27 -11.51 -6.75 0.48
C LYS A 27 -11.97 -5.46 -0.17
N LEU A 28 -11.08 -4.88 -0.98
CA LEU A 28 -11.30 -3.66 -1.74
C LEU A 28 -12.12 -3.97 -3.02
N ASP A 29 -12.91 -3.00 -3.46
CA ASP A 29 -13.70 -3.07 -4.70
C ASP A 29 -12.90 -2.77 -5.98
N GLY A 30 -11.64 -2.35 -5.85
CA GLY A 30 -10.78 -1.98 -6.97
C GLY A 30 -11.11 -0.63 -7.61
N TYR A 31 -11.96 0.18 -6.97
CA TYR A 31 -12.35 1.48 -7.53
C TYR A 31 -12.45 2.59 -6.48
N THR A 32 -13.19 2.38 -5.38
CA THR A 32 -13.49 3.44 -4.39
C THR A 32 -12.94 3.15 -3.00
N THR A 33 -12.55 1.90 -2.73
CA THR A 33 -12.15 1.50 -1.38
C THR A 33 -10.77 2.03 -1.03
N SER A 34 -10.67 2.73 0.08
CA SER A 34 -9.39 3.19 0.65
C SER A 34 -9.47 3.23 2.17
N VAL A 35 -8.31 3.13 2.82
CA VAL A 35 -8.18 3.45 4.25
C VAL A 35 -7.45 4.78 4.34
N VAL A 36 -8.10 5.78 4.93
CA VAL A 36 -7.63 7.16 4.90
C VAL A 36 -7.25 7.61 6.30
N ARG A 37 -5.99 8.03 6.43
CA ARG A 37 -5.45 8.73 7.60
C ARG A 37 -5.12 10.17 7.23
N PRO A 38 -5.59 11.18 7.98
CA PRO A 38 -5.18 12.57 7.76
C PRO A 38 -3.66 12.72 7.89
N ALA A 39 -3.03 13.51 7.01
CA ALA A 39 -1.57 13.69 6.99
C ALA A 39 -1.01 14.19 8.34
N VAL A 40 -1.77 15.01 9.07
CA VAL A 40 -1.39 15.51 10.40
C VAL A 40 -1.30 14.41 11.47
N ALA A 41 -1.97 13.28 11.26
CA ALA A 41 -1.99 12.11 12.14
C ALA A 41 -1.14 10.95 11.60
N ALA A 42 -0.58 11.08 10.39
CA ALA A 42 0.33 10.10 9.82
C ALA A 42 1.71 10.19 10.50
N PRO A 43 2.44 9.07 10.65
CA PRO A 43 3.80 9.08 11.16
C PRO A 43 4.70 9.99 10.32
N LYS A 44 5.52 10.82 10.98
CA LYS A 44 6.57 11.59 10.31
C LYS A 44 7.78 10.70 10.11
N VAL A 45 8.04 10.31 8.88
CA VAL A 45 9.22 9.54 8.51
C VAL A 45 10.42 10.48 8.46
N THR A 46 11.35 10.34 9.40
CA THR A 46 12.57 11.17 9.49
C THR A 46 13.86 10.36 9.40
N ALA A 47 13.76 9.04 9.29
CA ALA A 47 14.85 8.10 9.26
C ALA A 47 14.47 6.91 8.36
N GLU A 48 15.30 5.88 8.34
CA GLU A 48 15.00 4.59 7.71
C GLU A 48 13.68 4.03 8.23
N PHE A 49 12.91 3.42 7.33
CA PHE A 49 11.60 2.85 7.61
C PHE A 49 11.33 1.71 6.66
N THR A 50 10.33 0.90 7.00
CA THR A 50 9.84 -0.19 6.16
C THR A 50 8.33 -0.08 6.05
N ILE A 51 7.80 -0.34 4.85
CA ILE A 51 6.36 -0.53 4.64
C ILE A 51 6.16 -1.99 4.28
N GLU A 52 5.31 -2.69 5.03
CA GLU A 52 4.97 -4.09 4.76
C GLU A 52 3.45 -4.33 4.78
N ALA A 53 2.99 -5.29 3.98
CA ALA A 53 1.60 -5.69 3.92
C ALA A 53 1.42 -7.13 3.43
N TRP A 54 0.31 -7.75 3.82
CA TRP A 54 -0.23 -8.93 3.14
C TRP A 54 -1.22 -8.49 2.08
N VAL A 55 -1.00 -8.93 0.84
CA VAL A 55 -1.87 -8.61 -0.30
C VAL A 55 -2.32 -9.88 -1.02
N ALA A 56 -3.51 -9.86 -1.58
CA ALA A 56 -4.01 -10.93 -2.46
C ALA A 56 -4.75 -10.30 -3.64
N LEU A 57 -4.15 -10.35 -4.83
CA LEU A 57 -4.70 -9.72 -6.03
C LEU A 57 -5.81 -10.57 -6.64
N GLY A 58 -7.00 -9.98 -6.85
CA GLY A 58 -8.07 -10.63 -7.60
C GLY A 58 -7.84 -10.60 -9.11
N ALA A 59 -7.20 -9.53 -9.58
CA ALA A 59 -6.76 -9.27 -10.95
C ALA A 59 -5.57 -8.30 -10.90
N TYR A 60 -4.78 -8.24 -11.96
CA TYR A 60 -3.75 -7.21 -12.08
C TYR A 60 -4.37 -5.85 -12.34
N PRO A 61 -3.84 -4.77 -11.74
CA PRO A 61 -4.34 -3.43 -11.97
C PRO A 61 -3.98 -2.94 -13.38
N TRP A 62 -4.71 -1.96 -13.89
CA TRP A 62 -4.40 -1.34 -15.19
C TRP A 62 -3.16 -0.45 -15.12
N ASN A 63 -2.97 0.24 -13.99
CA ASN A 63 -1.85 1.14 -13.70
C ASN A 63 -1.17 0.69 -12.40
N PHE A 64 -0.13 1.40 -11.96
CA PHE A 64 0.34 1.26 -10.58
C PHE A 64 -0.77 1.67 -9.61
N CYS A 65 -1.12 0.77 -8.70
CA CYS A 65 -2.14 0.99 -7.67
C CYS A 65 -1.49 0.93 -6.28
N PRO A 66 -1.77 1.91 -5.40
CA PRO A 66 -1.13 2.00 -4.10
C PRO A 66 -1.61 0.92 -3.15
N ILE A 67 -0.65 0.24 -2.51
CA ILE A 67 -0.84 -0.48 -1.26
C ILE A 67 -0.87 0.54 -0.12
N ALA A 68 0.10 1.46 -0.12
CA ALA A 68 0.20 2.57 0.82
C ALA A 68 0.88 3.75 0.13
N ALA A 69 0.30 4.93 0.25
CA ALA A 69 0.87 6.15 -0.32
C ALA A 69 0.62 7.34 0.61
N GLN A 70 1.55 8.27 0.63
CA GLN A 70 1.44 9.54 1.33
C GLN A 70 2.19 10.61 0.55
N GLY A 71 1.58 11.77 0.38
CA GLY A 71 2.16 12.89 -0.36
C GLY A 71 1.63 12.99 -1.79
N GLU A 72 2.37 13.69 -2.62
CA GLU A 72 2.05 13.88 -4.04
C GLU A 72 2.93 12.97 -4.88
N ASP A 73 2.29 12.12 -5.70
CA ASP A 73 2.96 11.12 -6.52
C ASP A 73 4.04 11.75 -7.41
N GLY A 74 5.21 11.12 -7.42
CA GLY A 74 6.38 11.61 -8.16
C GLY A 74 7.06 12.86 -7.58
N GLN A 75 6.60 13.38 -6.43
CA GLN A 75 7.11 14.64 -5.87
C GLN A 75 7.51 14.53 -4.40
N THR A 76 6.57 14.16 -3.52
CA THR A 76 6.76 14.19 -2.06
C THR A 76 6.24 12.94 -1.38
N GLY A 77 6.83 12.62 -0.23
CA GLY A 77 6.41 11.45 0.57
C GLY A 77 6.85 10.14 -0.07
N TYR A 78 5.93 9.18 -0.16
CA TYR A 78 6.20 7.83 -0.68
C TYR A 78 4.98 7.22 -1.40
N ASP A 79 5.25 6.31 -2.32
CA ASP A 79 4.28 5.49 -3.04
C ASP A 79 4.76 4.03 -3.05
N PHE A 80 4.08 3.16 -2.32
CA PHE A 80 4.30 1.71 -2.36
C PHE A 80 3.14 1.04 -3.09
N SER A 81 3.40 0.57 -4.31
CA SER A 81 2.37 0.23 -5.30
C SER A 81 2.61 -1.09 -6.01
N ILE A 82 1.53 -1.67 -6.55
CA ILE A 82 1.57 -2.85 -7.43
C ILE A 82 1.22 -2.43 -8.86
N GLY A 83 2.01 -2.89 -9.83
CA GLY A 83 1.85 -2.63 -11.24
C GLY A 83 1.09 -3.70 -12.03
N PRO A 84 0.90 -3.48 -13.34
CA PRO A 84 0.04 -4.32 -14.20
C PRO A 84 0.56 -5.73 -14.48
N ARG A 85 1.83 -6.01 -14.18
CA ARG A 85 2.44 -7.34 -14.27
C ARG A 85 2.55 -8.00 -12.89
N GLY A 86 2.00 -7.36 -11.84
CA GLY A 86 2.17 -7.79 -10.45
C GLY A 86 3.51 -7.37 -9.85
N GLU A 87 4.27 -6.51 -10.53
CA GLU A 87 5.51 -5.95 -9.99
C GLU A 87 5.22 -5.00 -8.82
N VAL A 88 6.09 -4.98 -7.83
CA VAL A 88 6.00 -4.08 -6.68
C VAL A 88 6.99 -2.93 -6.87
N ARG A 89 6.54 -1.70 -6.61
CA ARG A 89 7.35 -0.49 -6.74
C ARG A 89 7.31 0.31 -5.45
N LEU A 90 8.46 0.84 -5.04
CA LEU A 90 8.55 1.92 -4.07
C LEU A 90 9.09 3.16 -4.77
N GLY A 91 8.36 4.27 -4.66
CA GLY A 91 8.86 5.61 -4.89
C GLY A 91 8.94 6.39 -3.58
N VAL A 92 9.98 7.19 -3.39
CA VAL A 92 10.15 8.02 -2.20
C VAL A 92 10.87 9.33 -2.53
N SER A 93 10.49 10.41 -1.85
CA SER A 93 11.23 11.67 -1.87
C SER A 93 12.38 11.60 -0.86
N ALA A 94 13.60 11.42 -1.35
CA ALA A 94 14.82 11.33 -0.55
C ALA A 94 15.78 12.47 -0.93
N GLY A 95 16.20 13.28 0.06
CA GLY A 95 17.09 14.41 -0.19
C GLY A 95 16.50 15.49 -1.11
N GLY A 96 15.17 15.60 -1.18
CA GLY A 96 14.46 16.51 -2.08
C GLY A 96 14.36 16.02 -3.53
N GLN A 97 14.75 14.77 -3.80
CA GLN A 97 14.62 14.14 -5.11
C GLN A 97 13.72 12.92 -5.03
N TRP A 98 12.90 12.72 -6.07
CA TRP A 98 12.13 11.49 -6.21
C TRP A 98 13.04 10.36 -6.71
N VAL A 99 13.12 9.28 -5.95
CA VAL A 99 13.82 8.05 -6.30
C VAL A 99 12.85 6.88 -6.29
N GLN A 100 13.08 5.89 -7.14
CA GLN A 100 12.20 4.73 -7.27
C GLN A 100 12.99 3.44 -7.47
N CYS A 101 12.45 2.35 -6.94
CA CYS A 101 12.86 0.99 -7.24
C CYS A 101 11.63 0.14 -7.57
N CYS A 102 11.83 -0.88 -8.40
CA CYS A 102 10.80 -1.81 -8.84
C CYS A 102 11.36 -3.22 -8.72
N SER A 103 10.53 -4.18 -8.32
CA SER A 103 10.92 -5.59 -8.38
C SER A 103 11.14 -6.00 -9.83
N ASP A 104 12.29 -6.63 -10.12
CA ASP A 104 12.63 -7.08 -11.47
C ASP A 104 11.79 -8.29 -11.89
N ASP A 105 12.06 -9.46 -11.28
CA ASP A 105 11.45 -10.75 -11.67
C ASP A 105 10.42 -11.29 -10.67
N SER A 106 10.23 -10.62 -9.53
CA SER A 106 9.25 -11.03 -8.53
C SER A 106 7.89 -10.40 -8.83
N THR A 107 6.86 -11.24 -8.95
CA THR A 107 5.49 -10.80 -9.19
C THR A 107 4.57 -11.32 -8.10
N VAL A 108 3.63 -10.47 -7.67
CA VAL A 108 2.56 -10.87 -6.76
C VAL A 108 1.58 -11.74 -7.54
N GLU A 109 1.57 -13.04 -7.22
CA GLU A 109 0.66 -14.00 -7.85
C GLU A 109 -0.82 -13.66 -7.58
N LEU A 110 -1.69 -13.92 -8.57
CA LEU A 110 -3.12 -13.74 -8.40
C LEU A 110 -3.71 -14.78 -7.43
N ARG A 111 -4.70 -14.35 -6.65
CA ARG A 111 -5.52 -15.17 -5.74
C ARG A 111 -4.74 -15.88 -4.63
N LYS A 112 -3.51 -15.45 -4.38
CA LYS A 112 -2.64 -15.96 -3.32
C LYS A 112 -2.24 -14.82 -2.40
N TRP A 113 -2.23 -15.09 -1.10
CA TRP A 113 -1.67 -14.15 -0.13
C TRP A 113 -0.16 -14.09 -0.29
N THR A 114 0.36 -12.88 -0.49
CA THR A 114 1.78 -12.60 -0.63
C THR A 114 2.15 -11.51 0.36
N HIS A 115 3.23 -11.72 1.09
CA HIS A 115 3.83 -10.69 1.93
C HIS A 115 4.74 -9.83 1.09
N VAL A 116 4.54 -8.51 1.12
CA VAL A 116 5.37 -7.53 0.40
C VAL A 116 5.96 -6.56 1.41
N ALA A 117 7.23 -6.22 1.25
CA ALA A 117 7.95 -5.29 2.11
C ALA A 117 9.04 -4.55 1.30
N CYS A 118 9.27 -3.28 1.63
CA CYS A 118 10.41 -2.50 1.14
C CYS A 118 10.97 -1.59 2.24
#